data_AF-A0A2N5ZGJ2-F1
#
_entry.id   AF-A0A2N5ZGJ2-F1
#
_cell.length_a   1.000
_cell.length_b   1.000
_cell.length_c   1.000
_cell.angle_alpha   90.00
_cell.angle_beta   90.00
_cell.angle_gamma   90.00
#
_symmetry.space_group_name_H-M   'P 1'
#
loop_
_entity.id
_entity.type
_entity.pdbx_description
1 polymer ?
#
loop_
_entity_poly.entity_id
_entity_poly.type
_entity_poly.pdbx_seq_one_letter_code
_entity_poly.pdbx_strand_id
1 'polypeptide(L)'
;MHYTNFHGQKQGLLPNYLLVIIIYKLFCLVFQKNIFVIQIFNLNQMELPVLISLCIGIIIMLFMLLATFTLMLEKAYRGAIISFIFSIILPIPFFISLFISHIGIFYVPYATLSIISFILVIFLFNRKKQKFAPQTPIIQFDERQTMFSRNELKVDSDRFKAYYKENPEHKVKDDIWRSKPGLLSSESVFYHPSTFAAAKASFLAIEKLGPHIKGEPASNKKPTDPMQLSTFVKKWLKKQGMASVGITEMHSYHYYHTKGRRDTYNSKVTTKYPYGIAFTIEMDEQMMQAAPKGSAIMESAEKYLKSGVPAVQLAYFIREMGYNAQAHIDGNYEVVCPLVAKDAGLGEIGRMGLLMTPKLGPRVRIAVVTTDAPLVPDKETDIAHSMNEFCHYCKKCANVCPSKSIPHDGRKIQDKVLRWKIDSESCFTYWQTVGTDCGRCMAVCPYAHANNWLHNFIRFGIKHSYLFRRLAVVLDDVFYGKKPPIKKMPKWIETRN
;
A
#
# COMPACT_ATOMS: atom_id res chain seq x y z
N MET A 1 24.60 -64.07 -34.25
CA MET A 1 24.60 -64.16 -35.73
C MET A 1 24.26 -62.80 -36.30
N HIS A 2 25.15 -62.28 -37.15
CA HIS A 2 25.03 -61.24 -38.18
C HIS A 2 24.24 -59.94 -37.86
N TYR A 3 24.88 -58.77 -37.70
CA TYR A 3 25.48 -57.89 -38.72
C TYR A 3 24.65 -57.73 -40.01
N THR A 4 24.09 -56.54 -40.23
CA THR A 4 24.44 -55.66 -41.37
C THR A 4 23.81 -54.26 -41.26
N ASN A 5 24.63 -53.26 -41.59
CA ASN A 5 24.39 -51.82 -41.66
C ASN A 5 23.67 -51.42 -42.97
N PHE A 6 23.06 -50.23 -43.04
CA PHE A 6 23.63 -49.06 -43.75
C PHE A 6 22.71 -47.80 -43.76
N HIS A 7 23.37 -46.65 -43.49
CA HIS A 7 23.13 -45.21 -43.78
C HIS A 7 21.72 -44.61 -44.00
N GLY A 8 21.43 -43.36 -43.60
CA GLY A 8 22.27 -42.28 -43.09
C GLY A 8 21.46 -40.98 -42.94
N GLN A 9 21.85 -40.13 -41.98
CA GLN A 9 21.87 -38.66 -42.07
C GLN A 9 22.38 -38.10 -40.72
N LYS A 10 23.69 -37.86 -40.66
CA LYS A 10 24.33 -37.05 -39.62
C LYS A 10 24.16 -35.58 -40.02
N GLN A 11 23.32 -34.83 -39.32
CA GLN A 11 23.43 -33.37 -39.30
C GLN A 11 24.47 -33.00 -38.24
N GLY A 12 25.54 -32.34 -38.69
CA GLY A 12 26.71 -32.02 -37.88
C GLY A 12 26.43 -31.02 -36.78
N LEU A 13 26.55 -31.47 -35.53
CA LEU A 13 26.98 -30.62 -34.42
C LEU A 13 28.42 -30.18 -34.67
N LEU A 14 28.60 -29.00 -35.24
CA LEU A 14 29.86 -28.25 -35.14
C LEU A 14 29.95 -27.65 -33.73
N PRO A 15 31.13 -27.68 -33.09
CA PRO A 15 31.23 -27.65 -31.63
C PRO A 15 31.13 -26.23 -31.08
N ASN A 16 30.30 -26.06 -30.05
CA ASN A 16 30.22 -24.86 -29.19
C ASN A 16 31.60 -24.40 -28.63
N TYR A 17 32.63 -25.26 -28.70
CA TYR A 17 34.00 -24.90 -28.38
C TYR A 17 34.62 -23.88 -29.34
N LEU A 18 34.30 -23.90 -30.64
CA LEU A 18 34.93 -22.99 -31.59
C LEU A 18 34.45 -21.55 -31.40
N LEU A 19 33.16 -21.36 -31.08
CA LEU A 19 32.59 -20.04 -30.79
C LEU A 19 33.14 -19.46 -29.47
N VAL A 20 33.30 -20.31 -28.45
CA VAL A 20 33.93 -19.92 -27.18
C VAL A 20 35.42 -19.61 -27.36
N ILE A 21 36.14 -20.36 -28.20
CA ILE A 21 37.54 -20.07 -28.54
C ILE A 21 37.66 -18.81 -29.40
N ILE A 22 36.71 -18.53 -30.28
CA ILE A 22 36.69 -17.29 -31.09
C ILE A 22 36.34 -16.08 -30.21
N ILE A 23 35.38 -16.19 -29.29
CA ILE A 23 35.06 -15.14 -28.32
C ILE A 23 36.23 -14.92 -27.36
N TYR A 24 36.86 -16.00 -26.86
CA TYR A 24 38.05 -15.92 -26.02
C TYR A 24 39.26 -15.37 -26.77
N LYS A 25 39.46 -15.74 -28.05
CA LYS A 25 40.51 -15.17 -28.90
C LYS A 25 40.22 -13.73 -29.30
N LEU A 26 38.97 -13.32 -29.53
CA LEU A 26 38.60 -11.90 -29.75
C LEU A 26 38.79 -11.09 -28.46
N PHE A 27 38.42 -11.64 -27.31
CA PHE A 27 38.67 -11.06 -25.99
C PHE A 27 40.17 -10.91 -25.74
N CYS A 28 40.96 -11.96 -26.02
CA CYS A 28 42.42 -11.94 -25.94
C CYS A 28 43.07 -11.06 -27.02
N LEU A 29 42.52 -10.91 -28.23
CA LEU A 29 43.07 -10.00 -29.27
C LEU A 29 42.78 -8.53 -28.96
N VAL A 30 41.62 -8.23 -28.37
CA VAL A 30 41.30 -6.90 -27.83
C VAL A 30 42.17 -6.56 -26.61
N PHE A 31 42.54 -7.56 -25.80
CA PHE A 31 43.42 -7.41 -24.63
C PHE A 31 44.94 -7.46 -24.95
N GLN A 32 45.40 -8.25 -25.94
CA GLN A 32 46.83 -8.37 -26.28
C GLN A 32 47.34 -7.19 -27.11
N LYS A 33 46.50 -6.52 -27.90
CA LYS A 33 46.92 -5.34 -28.68
C LYS A 33 46.78 -4.01 -27.94
N ASN A 34 46.23 -4.00 -26.72
CA ASN A 34 46.15 -2.81 -25.89
C ASN A 34 47.01 -2.97 -24.63
N ILE A 35 48.32 -2.80 -24.80
CA ILE A 35 49.25 -2.47 -23.69
C ILE A 35 48.73 -1.26 -22.87
N PHE A 36 47.87 -0.43 -23.47
CA PHE A 36 47.15 0.67 -22.83
C PHE A 36 46.12 0.24 -21.75
N VAL A 37 45.42 -0.89 -21.92
CA VAL A 37 44.34 -1.30 -20.98
C VAL A 37 44.89 -1.87 -19.67
N ILE A 38 46.07 -2.50 -19.71
CA ILE A 38 46.73 -3.05 -18.51
C ILE A 38 47.45 -1.94 -17.73
N GLN A 39 47.94 -0.88 -18.38
CA GLN A 39 48.47 0.31 -17.68
C GLN A 39 47.37 1.17 -17.03
N ILE A 40 46.13 1.15 -17.53
CA ILE A 40 45.00 1.91 -16.96
C ILE A 40 44.51 1.35 -15.61
N PHE A 41 44.81 0.09 -15.28
CA PHE A 41 44.29 -0.58 -14.07
C PHE A 41 45.36 -1.00 -13.06
N ASN A 42 46.45 -0.22 -12.92
CA ASN A 42 47.31 -0.39 -11.75
C ASN A 42 46.66 0.32 -10.54
N LEU A 43 45.71 -0.35 -9.89
CA LEU A 43 44.95 0.17 -8.73
C LEU A 43 45.88 0.71 -7.62
N ASN A 44 47.09 0.18 -7.49
CA ASN A 44 48.09 0.59 -6.51
C ASN A 44 48.77 1.94 -6.82
N GLN A 45 48.59 2.50 -8.02
CA GLN A 45 49.13 3.80 -8.44
C GLN A 45 48.04 4.87 -8.62
N MET A 46 46.77 4.54 -8.35
CA MET A 46 45.67 5.49 -8.48
C MET A 46 45.60 6.44 -7.29
N GLU A 47 45.41 7.73 -7.57
CA GLU A 47 45.18 8.72 -6.53
C GLU A 47 43.85 8.46 -5.81
N LEU A 48 43.83 8.71 -4.50
CA LEU A 48 42.69 8.51 -3.61
C LEU A 48 41.35 9.10 -4.14
N PRO A 49 41.29 10.31 -4.73
CA PRO A 49 40.04 10.89 -5.22
C PRO A 49 39.47 10.17 -6.43
N VAL A 50 40.35 9.69 -7.32
CA VAL A 50 39.96 8.90 -8.50
C VAL A 50 39.42 7.56 -8.03
N LEU A 51 40.06 6.93 -7.03
CA LEU A 51 39.59 5.70 -6.41
C LEU A 51 38.22 5.89 -5.73
N ILE A 52 38.02 6.98 -4.97
CA ILE A 52 36.73 7.30 -4.34
C ILE A 52 35.63 7.50 -5.40
N SER A 53 35.92 8.27 -6.46
CA SER A 53 34.99 8.47 -7.59
C SER A 53 34.60 7.14 -8.22
N LEU A 54 35.59 6.29 -8.53
CA LEU A 54 35.37 4.96 -9.09
C LEU A 54 34.48 4.10 -8.18
N CYS A 55 34.78 4.05 -6.88
CA CYS A 55 33.99 3.33 -5.90
C CYS A 55 32.53 3.82 -5.86
N ILE A 56 32.29 5.13 -5.89
CA ILE A 56 30.93 5.67 -5.92
C ILE A 56 30.22 5.29 -7.22
N GLY A 57 30.89 5.39 -8.38
CA GLY A 57 30.34 4.94 -9.65
C GLY A 57 29.92 3.47 -9.64
N ILE A 58 30.79 2.60 -9.09
CA ILE A 58 30.51 1.17 -8.92
C ILE A 58 29.32 0.95 -7.97
N ILE A 59 29.27 1.65 -6.83
CA ILE A 59 28.16 1.54 -5.87
C ILE A 59 26.83 1.93 -6.52
N ILE A 60 26.80 3.03 -7.27
CA ILE A 60 25.60 3.48 -8.01
C ILE A 60 25.18 2.44 -9.05
N MET A 61 26.15 1.91 -9.82
CA MET A 61 25.90 0.86 -10.81
C MET A 61 25.28 -0.37 -10.14
N LEU A 62 25.90 -0.88 -9.07
CA LEU A 62 25.43 -2.06 -8.34
C LEU A 62 24.05 -1.83 -7.70
N PHE A 63 23.80 -0.66 -7.13
CA PHE A 63 22.50 -0.28 -6.59
C PHE A 63 21.41 -0.33 -7.68
N MET A 64 21.68 0.23 -8.85
CA MET A 64 20.71 0.25 -9.96
C MET A 64 20.52 -1.12 -10.62
N LEU A 65 21.55 -1.98 -10.63
CA LEU A 65 21.42 -3.37 -11.05
C LEU A 65 20.59 -4.19 -10.04
N LEU A 66 20.79 -3.99 -8.74
CA LEU A 66 19.97 -4.61 -7.70
C LEU A 66 18.51 -4.14 -7.79
N ALA A 67 18.29 -2.85 -8.06
CA ALA A 67 16.95 -2.29 -8.30
C ALA A 67 16.31 -2.91 -9.55
N THR A 68 17.07 -3.10 -10.62
CA THR A 68 16.63 -3.80 -11.84
C THR A 68 16.13 -5.20 -11.49
N PHE A 69 16.94 -5.98 -10.79
CA PHE A 69 16.58 -7.34 -10.37
C PHE A 69 15.31 -7.36 -9.51
N THR A 70 15.20 -6.45 -8.54
CA THR A 70 14.03 -6.31 -7.66
C THR A 70 12.76 -6.01 -8.47
N LEU A 71 12.84 -5.07 -9.43
CA LEU A 71 11.72 -4.72 -10.30
C LEU A 71 11.32 -5.85 -11.25
N MET A 72 12.26 -6.70 -11.68
CA MET A 72 11.92 -7.92 -12.43
C MET A 72 11.13 -8.91 -11.58
N LEU A 73 11.50 -9.12 -10.31
CA LEU A 73 10.76 -9.98 -9.38
C LEU A 73 9.32 -9.46 -9.14
N GLU A 74 9.14 -8.15 -9.10
CA GLU A 74 7.82 -7.48 -9.05
C GLU A 74 7.04 -7.52 -10.36
N LYS A 75 7.63 -8.05 -11.44
CA LYS A 75 7.09 -8.01 -12.81
C LYS A 75 6.82 -6.58 -13.29
N ALA A 76 7.59 -5.61 -12.81
CA ALA A 76 7.57 -4.21 -13.19
C ALA A 76 8.57 -3.95 -14.33
N TYR A 77 8.39 -4.61 -15.47
CA TYR A 77 9.38 -4.64 -16.57
C TYR A 77 9.79 -3.27 -17.10
N ARG A 78 8.84 -2.34 -17.20
CA ARG A 78 9.14 -0.94 -17.57
C ARG A 78 10.14 -0.30 -16.62
N GLY A 79 9.89 -0.42 -15.32
CA GLY A 79 10.80 0.07 -14.28
C GLY A 79 12.15 -0.65 -14.32
N ALA A 80 12.16 -1.96 -14.54
CA ALA A 80 13.39 -2.75 -14.64
C ALA A 80 14.26 -2.27 -15.82
N ILE A 81 13.69 -2.05 -17.00
CA ILE A 81 14.41 -1.53 -18.18
C ILE A 81 14.99 -0.14 -17.88
N ILE A 82 14.20 0.75 -17.29
CA ILE A 82 14.65 2.10 -16.93
C ILE A 82 15.78 2.04 -15.90
N SER A 83 15.64 1.19 -14.89
CA SER A 83 16.67 0.97 -13.86
C SER A 83 17.97 0.45 -14.46
N PHE A 84 17.89 -0.44 -15.46
CA PHE A 84 19.05 -0.96 -16.18
C PHE A 84 19.72 0.10 -17.04
N ILE A 85 18.94 0.94 -17.73
CA ILE A 85 19.49 2.10 -18.46
C ILE A 85 20.23 3.03 -17.48
N PHE A 86 19.64 3.30 -16.31
CA PHE A 86 20.27 4.12 -15.27
C PHE A 86 21.51 3.48 -14.65
N SER A 87 21.62 2.15 -14.59
CA SER A 87 22.85 1.50 -14.14
C SER A 87 24.02 1.72 -15.08
N ILE A 88 23.76 2.07 -16.36
CA ILE A 88 24.78 2.43 -17.34
C ILE A 88 25.05 3.93 -17.31
N ILE A 89 24.00 4.77 -17.31
CA ILE A 89 24.14 6.22 -17.48
C ILE A 89 24.64 6.93 -16.21
N LEU A 90 24.07 6.62 -15.04
CA LEU A 90 24.38 7.36 -13.81
C LEU A 90 25.84 7.23 -13.34
N PRO A 91 26.54 6.09 -13.55
CA PRO A 91 27.96 5.97 -13.22
C PRO A 91 28.92 6.73 -14.15
N ILE A 92 28.50 7.10 -15.37
CA ILE A 92 29.39 7.69 -16.39
C ILE A 92 30.19 8.89 -15.86
N PRO A 93 29.60 9.90 -15.19
CA PRO A 93 30.35 11.04 -14.66
C PRO A 93 31.48 10.64 -13.70
N PHE A 94 31.31 9.52 -12.98
CA PHE A 94 32.29 9.02 -12.03
C PHE A 94 33.41 8.20 -12.67
N PHE A 95 33.14 7.58 -13.82
CA PHE A 95 34.13 6.84 -14.60
C PHE A 95 34.90 7.74 -15.58
N ILE A 96 34.35 8.89 -15.96
CA ILE A 96 35.05 9.91 -16.74
C ILE A 96 36.35 10.36 -16.05
N SER A 97 36.42 10.33 -14.71
CA SER A 97 37.65 10.66 -13.97
C SER A 97 38.83 9.75 -14.30
N LEU A 98 38.59 8.51 -14.74
CA LEU A 98 39.63 7.58 -15.20
C LEU A 98 40.33 8.06 -16.48
N PHE A 99 39.63 8.82 -17.31
CA PHE A 99 40.14 9.28 -18.60
C PHE A 99 40.73 10.69 -18.52
N ILE A 100 40.35 11.49 -17.52
CA ILE A 100 40.79 12.89 -17.34
C ILE A 100 42.02 13.00 -16.44
N SER A 101 42.30 12.01 -15.58
CA SER A 101 43.49 12.02 -14.70
C SER A 101 44.82 12.12 -15.46
N HIS A 102 44.86 11.71 -16.74
CA HIS A 102 46.03 11.83 -17.60
C HIS A 102 46.26 13.25 -18.18
N ILE A 103 45.31 14.19 -18.01
CA ILE A 103 45.40 15.57 -18.54
C ILE A 103 45.85 16.59 -17.45
N GLY A 104 46.19 16.13 -16.24
CA GLY A 104 46.76 16.99 -15.19
C GLY A 104 45.75 17.92 -14.49
N ILE A 105 44.44 17.72 -14.70
CA ILE A 105 43.39 18.52 -14.05
C ILE A 105 42.91 17.80 -12.79
N PHE A 106 43.72 17.89 -11.72
CA PHE A 106 43.43 17.31 -10.41
C PHE A 106 42.08 17.76 -9.82
N TYR A 107 41.53 18.89 -10.25
CA TYR A 107 40.32 19.48 -9.68
C TYR A 107 39.01 18.76 -10.05
N VAL A 108 38.97 17.97 -11.13
CA VAL A 108 37.69 17.42 -11.65
C VAL A 108 37.06 16.38 -10.71
N PRO A 109 37.78 15.36 -10.19
CA PRO A 109 37.21 14.40 -9.25
C PRO A 109 36.77 15.08 -7.95
N TYR A 110 37.59 15.99 -7.40
CA TYR A 110 37.25 16.72 -6.17
C TYR A 110 36.05 17.65 -6.35
N ALA A 111 35.95 18.37 -7.46
CA ALA A 111 34.80 19.21 -7.77
C ALA A 111 33.53 18.35 -7.92
N THR A 112 33.64 17.22 -8.62
CA THR A 112 32.53 16.28 -8.82
C THR A 112 32.03 15.71 -7.48
N LEU A 113 32.94 15.24 -6.61
CA LEU A 113 32.62 14.73 -5.28
C LEU A 113 32.02 15.81 -4.38
N SER A 114 32.56 17.03 -4.42
CA SER A 114 32.07 18.15 -3.61
C SER A 114 30.67 18.58 -4.02
N ILE A 115 30.42 18.69 -5.33
CA ILE A 115 29.10 19.04 -5.88
C ILE A 115 28.08 17.95 -5.54
N ILE A 116 28.43 16.68 -5.69
CA ILE A 116 27.51 15.56 -5.42
C ILE A 116 27.23 15.41 -3.93
N SER A 117 28.25 15.56 -3.08
CA SER A 117 28.06 15.58 -1.62
C SER A 117 27.15 16.73 -1.20
N PHE A 118 27.37 17.94 -1.73
CA PHE A 118 26.54 19.10 -1.47
C PHE A 118 25.09 18.89 -1.95
N ILE A 119 24.90 18.35 -3.16
CA ILE A 119 23.58 18.00 -3.69
C ILE A 119 22.92 16.95 -2.82
N LEU A 120 23.61 15.87 -2.43
CA LEU A 120 23.05 14.82 -1.58
C LEU A 120 22.66 15.34 -0.21
N VAL A 121 23.45 16.21 0.41
CA VAL A 121 23.13 16.82 1.72
C VAL A 121 21.88 17.70 1.61
N ILE A 122 21.81 18.60 0.63
CA ILE A 122 20.61 19.41 0.38
C ILE A 122 19.42 18.52 0.04
N PHE A 123 19.65 17.48 -0.76
CA PHE A 123 18.60 16.62 -1.25
C PHE A 123 18.09 15.64 -0.20
N LEU A 124 18.86 15.24 0.81
CA LEU A 124 18.43 14.31 1.85
C LEU A 124 17.96 15.01 3.13
N PHE A 125 18.50 16.20 3.45
CA PHE A 125 18.29 16.85 4.75
C PHE A 125 17.57 18.22 4.68
N ASN A 126 17.03 18.62 3.53
CA ASN A 126 16.23 19.83 3.43
C ASN A 126 14.83 19.64 4.05
N ARG A 127 14.73 20.02 5.33
CA ARG A 127 13.47 20.07 6.10
C ARG A 127 12.77 21.40 5.87
N LYS A 128 11.70 21.41 5.07
CA LYS A 128 10.79 22.56 4.96
C LYS A 128 9.77 22.57 6.10
N LYS A 129 9.36 23.77 6.54
CA LYS A 129 8.32 24.00 7.58
C LYS A 129 6.99 23.31 7.24
N GLN A 130 6.33 22.78 8.26
CA GLN A 130 5.16 21.89 8.14
C GLN A 130 3.88 22.60 7.69
N LYS A 131 3.59 22.65 6.38
CA LYS A 131 2.30 23.12 5.84
C LYS A 131 1.22 22.02 5.79
N PHE A 132 1.62 20.75 5.90
CA PHE A 132 0.76 19.59 5.70
C PHE A 132 0.44 18.82 6.99
N ALA A 133 0.16 19.53 8.08
CA ALA A 133 -0.15 18.93 9.37
C ALA A 133 -1.36 17.96 9.29
N PRO A 134 -1.37 16.90 10.14
CA PRO A 134 -2.56 16.09 10.36
C PRO A 134 -3.71 16.95 10.87
N GLN A 135 -4.94 16.49 10.69
CA GLN A 135 -6.14 17.18 11.15
C GLN A 135 -6.97 16.25 12.00
N THR A 136 -7.50 16.79 13.09
CA THR A 136 -8.36 16.05 14.02
C THR A 136 -9.81 16.35 13.66
N PRO A 137 -10.63 15.34 13.34
CA PRO A 137 -12.05 15.54 13.14
C PRO A 137 -12.73 16.05 14.41
N ILE A 138 -13.73 16.91 14.24
CA ILE A 138 -14.50 17.48 15.37
C ILE A 138 -15.94 16.96 15.34
N ILE A 139 -16.36 16.33 14.24
CA ILE A 139 -17.72 15.85 14.02
C ILE A 139 -17.85 14.35 14.24
N GLN A 140 -18.98 13.92 14.80
CA GLN A 140 -19.43 12.54 14.75
C GLN A 140 -20.24 12.31 13.47
N PHE A 141 -20.04 11.19 12.81
CA PHE A 141 -20.78 10.84 11.60
C PHE A 141 -22.11 10.14 11.96
N ASP A 142 -23.15 10.41 11.18
CA ASP A 142 -24.38 9.62 11.21
C ASP A 142 -24.26 8.46 10.21
N GLU A 143 -24.21 7.22 10.70
CA GLU A 143 -24.05 6.06 9.83
C GLU A 143 -25.25 5.89 8.89
N ARG A 144 -26.44 6.39 9.27
CA ARG A 144 -27.66 6.34 8.43
C ARG A 144 -27.50 7.08 7.11
N GLN A 145 -26.60 8.06 7.06
CA GLN A 145 -26.32 8.85 5.85
C GLN A 145 -25.23 8.22 4.98
N THR A 146 -24.68 7.07 5.34
CA THR A 146 -23.71 6.37 4.48
C THR A 146 -24.43 5.64 3.35
N MET A 147 -23.81 5.57 2.17
CA MET A 147 -24.36 4.80 1.04
C MET A 147 -24.56 3.32 1.39
N PHE A 148 -23.72 2.75 2.28
CA PHE A 148 -23.86 1.36 2.73
C PHE A 148 -25.12 1.16 3.57
N SER A 149 -25.43 2.09 4.49
CA SER A 149 -26.69 2.08 5.24
C SER A 149 -27.89 2.20 4.30
N ARG A 150 -27.81 3.14 3.35
CA ARG A 150 -28.91 3.35 2.39
C ARG A 150 -29.10 2.16 1.47
N ASN A 151 -28.04 1.46 1.07
CA ASN A 151 -28.13 0.27 0.23
C ASN A 151 -29.03 -0.82 0.85
N GLU A 152 -29.10 -0.92 2.18
CA GLU A 152 -29.95 -1.88 2.90
C GLU A 152 -31.45 -1.50 2.90
N LEU A 153 -31.83 -0.29 2.44
CA LEU A 153 -33.24 0.11 2.33
C LEU A 153 -33.94 -0.71 1.23
N LYS A 154 -35.01 -1.41 1.61
CA LYS A 154 -35.90 -2.13 0.69
C LYS A 154 -36.88 -1.15 0.05
N VAL A 155 -36.97 -1.16 -1.28
CA VAL A 155 -37.90 -0.31 -2.04
C VAL A 155 -39.32 -0.49 -1.51
N ASP A 156 -40.06 0.62 -1.41
CA ASP A 156 -41.44 0.72 -0.91
C ASP A 156 -41.71 0.37 0.56
N SER A 157 -40.69 -0.04 1.32
CA SER A 157 -40.81 -0.20 2.77
C SER A 157 -41.03 1.15 3.48
N ASP A 158 -41.61 1.12 4.68
CA ASP A 158 -41.82 2.33 5.49
C ASP A 158 -40.51 3.06 5.78
N ARG A 159 -39.44 2.30 6.04
CA ARG A 159 -38.08 2.83 6.25
C ARG A 159 -37.55 3.56 5.01
N PHE A 160 -37.79 3.03 3.81
CA PHE A 160 -37.40 3.67 2.55
C PHE A 160 -38.16 4.99 2.36
N LYS A 161 -39.49 4.97 2.53
CA LYS A 161 -40.34 6.17 2.39
C LYS A 161 -39.96 7.25 3.40
N ALA A 162 -39.76 6.88 4.67
CA ALA A 162 -39.35 7.81 5.72
C ALA A 162 -37.99 8.43 5.43
N TYR A 163 -36.99 7.62 5.04
CA TYR A 163 -35.64 8.11 4.77
C TYR A 163 -35.60 9.17 3.65
N TYR A 164 -36.22 8.88 2.50
CA TYR A 164 -36.20 9.81 1.35
C TYR A 164 -37.18 10.98 1.49
N LYS A 165 -38.15 10.90 2.41
CA LYS A 165 -38.94 12.08 2.81
C LYS A 165 -38.05 13.10 3.53
N GLU A 166 -37.12 12.65 4.36
CA GLU A 166 -36.19 13.51 5.10
C GLU A 166 -34.93 13.90 4.31
N ASN A 167 -34.50 13.06 3.35
CA ASN A 167 -33.26 13.22 2.59
C ASN A 167 -33.49 13.05 1.07
N PRO A 168 -34.32 13.90 0.45
CA PRO A 168 -34.72 13.75 -0.96
C PRO A 168 -33.54 13.82 -1.94
N GLU A 169 -32.47 14.53 -1.58
CA GLU A 169 -31.26 14.72 -2.40
C GLU A 169 -30.47 13.42 -2.65
N HIS A 170 -30.63 12.42 -1.79
CA HIS A 170 -29.98 11.12 -1.96
C HIS A 170 -30.71 10.23 -2.98
N LYS A 171 -32.02 10.40 -3.14
CA LYS A 171 -32.86 9.44 -3.88
C LYS A 171 -32.37 9.21 -5.31
N VAL A 172 -32.10 10.27 -6.05
CA VAL A 172 -31.68 10.17 -7.46
C VAL A 172 -30.37 9.40 -7.58
N LYS A 173 -29.39 9.68 -6.71
CA LYS A 173 -28.09 8.99 -6.76
C LYS A 173 -28.23 7.53 -6.35
N ASP A 174 -29.02 7.27 -5.31
CA ASP A 174 -29.26 5.93 -4.82
C ASP A 174 -29.96 5.05 -5.86
N ASP A 175 -30.98 5.59 -6.54
CA ASP A 175 -31.70 4.89 -7.62
C ASP A 175 -30.75 4.48 -8.75
N ILE A 176 -29.74 5.30 -9.07
CA ILE A 176 -28.74 4.99 -10.11
C ILE A 176 -27.95 3.73 -9.78
N TRP A 177 -27.48 3.55 -8.55
CA TRP A 177 -26.69 2.34 -8.22
C TRP A 177 -27.57 1.12 -7.94
N ARG A 178 -28.82 1.32 -7.47
CA ARG A 178 -29.80 0.23 -7.36
C ARG A 178 -30.18 -0.35 -8.70
N SER A 179 -30.08 0.43 -9.78
CA SER A 179 -30.33 -0.03 -11.15
C SER A 179 -29.15 -0.82 -11.74
N LYS A 180 -28.04 -1.00 -11.02
CA LYS A 180 -26.85 -1.72 -11.52
C LYS A 180 -26.89 -3.19 -11.08
N PRO A 181 -26.11 -4.08 -11.73
CA PRO A 181 -26.07 -5.52 -11.40
C PRO A 181 -25.91 -5.83 -9.91
N GLY A 182 -25.10 -5.02 -9.22
CA GLY A 182 -24.85 -5.12 -7.80
C GLY A 182 -23.56 -5.86 -7.46
N LEU A 183 -23.13 -5.70 -6.20
CA LEU A 183 -21.93 -6.37 -5.69
C LEU A 183 -22.08 -7.89 -5.76
N LEU A 184 -21.04 -8.59 -6.22
CA LEU A 184 -21.03 -10.05 -6.39
C LEU A 184 -22.08 -10.62 -7.36
N SER A 185 -22.67 -9.79 -8.23
CA SER A 185 -23.61 -10.24 -9.24
C SER A 185 -22.93 -10.92 -10.44
N SER A 186 -23.55 -11.98 -10.96
CA SER A 186 -23.12 -12.65 -12.20
C SER A 186 -23.29 -11.80 -13.45
N GLU A 187 -24.11 -10.75 -13.38
CA GLU A 187 -24.35 -9.81 -14.48
C GLU A 187 -23.33 -8.65 -14.51
N SER A 188 -22.38 -8.64 -13.58
CA SER A 188 -21.40 -7.56 -13.43
C SER A 188 -20.20 -7.68 -14.37
N VAL A 189 -19.58 -6.55 -14.69
CA VAL A 189 -18.49 -6.44 -15.68
C VAL A 189 -17.28 -7.33 -15.36
N PHE A 190 -16.92 -7.50 -14.09
CA PHE A 190 -15.78 -8.32 -13.67
C PHE A 190 -16.20 -9.61 -12.95
N TYR A 191 -17.38 -10.13 -13.27
CA TYR A 191 -17.81 -11.43 -12.76
C TYR A 191 -16.75 -12.50 -13.03
N HIS A 192 -16.39 -13.21 -11.96
CA HIS A 192 -15.61 -14.43 -12.06
C HIS A 192 -16.11 -15.41 -11.00
N PRO A 193 -16.61 -16.59 -11.39
CA PRO A 193 -17.37 -17.49 -10.52
C PRO A 193 -16.63 -17.82 -9.23
N SER A 194 -15.38 -18.29 -9.33
CA SER A 194 -14.60 -18.71 -8.16
C SER A 194 -14.27 -17.55 -7.21
N THR A 195 -13.78 -16.42 -7.72
CA THR A 195 -13.44 -15.26 -6.87
C THR A 195 -14.67 -14.66 -6.19
N PHE A 196 -15.82 -14.62 -6.86
CA PHE A 196 -17.05 -14.07 -6.29
C PHE A 196 -17.64 -15.02 -5.24
N ALA A 197 -17.62 -16.34 -5.51
CA ALA A 197 -18.01 -17.35 -4.54
C ALA A 197 -17.10 -17.34 -3.30
N ALA A 198 -15.78 -17.22 -3.48
CA ALA A 198 -14.81 -17.12 -2.39
C ALA A 198 -15.00 -15.84 -1.55
N ALA A 199 -15.25 -14.70 -2.20
CA ALA A 199 -15.58 -13.45 -1.53
C ALA A 199 -16.86 -13.60 -0.70
N LYS A 200 -17.94 -14.15 -1.30
CA LYS A 200 -19.21 -14.41 -0.62
C LYS A 200 -19.01 -15.34 0.59
N ALA A 201 -18.23 -16.40 0.46
CA ALA A 201 -17.93 -17.32 1.56
C ALA A 201 -17.25 -16.59 2.72
N SER A 202 -16.29 -15.70 2.43
CA SER A 202 -15.60 -14.91 3.46
C SER A 202 -16.54 -13.92 4.17
N PHE A 203 -17.41 -13.23 3.42
CA PHE A 203 -18.43 -12.34 4.01
C PHE A 203 -19.42 -13.11 4.89
N LEU A 204 -19.92 -14.26 4.44
CA LEU A 204 -20.82 -15.09 5.24
C LEU A 204 -20.14 -15.64 6.51
N ALA A 205 -18.85 -15.98 6.43
CA ALA A 205 -18.09 -16.48 7.58
C ALA A 205 -17.89 -15.40 8.64
N ILE A 206 -17.51 -14.16 8.26
CA ILE A 206 -17.33 -13.08 9.23
C ILE A 206 -18.66 -12.66 9.88
N GLU A 207 -19.78 -12.76 9.17
CA GLU A 207 -21.10 -12.50 9.74
C GLU A 207 -21.41 -13.38 10.95
N LYS A 208 -20.92 -14.63 10.98
CA LYS A 208 -21.07 -15.54 12.12
C LYS A 208 -20.37 -15.05 13.39
N LEU A 209 -19.40 -14.14 13.27
CA LEU A 209 -18.72 -13.53 14.41
C LEU A 209 -19.51 -12.37 15.03
N GLY A 210 -20.50 -11.82 14.32
CA GLY A 210 -21.29 -10.66 14.73
C GLY A 210 -21.90 -10.75 16.15
N PRO A 211 -22.57 -11.86 16.52
CA PRO A 211 -23.12 -12.03 17.87
C PRO A 211 -22.09 -12.02 18.99
N HIS A 212 -20.81 -12.25 18.68
CA HIS A 212 -19.72 -12.44 19.64
C HIS A 212 -18.83 -11.21 19.83
N ILE A 213 -19.11 -10.12 19.11
CA ILE A 213 -18.30 -8.89 19.16
C ILE A 213 -18.38 -8.18 20.52
N LYS A 214 -19.46 -8.38 21.27
CA LYS A 214 -19.72 -7.82 22.60
C LYS A 214 -20.13 -8.92 23.57
N GLY A 215 -20.04 -8.65 24.86
CA GLY A 215 -20.46 -9.57 25.91
C GLY A 215 -20.09 -9.01 27.29
N GLU A 216 -20.49 -9.72 28.33
CA GLU A 216 -20.20 -9.33 29.71
C GLU A 216 -18.74 -9.68 30.08
N PRO A 217 -18.05 -8.81 30.85
CA PRO A 217 -16.74 -9.13 31.41
C PRO A 217 -16.86 -10.17 32.53
N ALA A 218 -15.77 -10.91 32.78
CA ALA A 218 -15.66 -11.78 33.95
C ALA A 218 -15.79 -10.98 35.24
N SER A 219 -16.51 -11.50 36.24
CA SER A 219 -16.78 -10.80 37.50
C SER A 219 -15.51 -10.44 38.28
N ASN A 220 -14.47 -11.26 38.16
CA ASN A 220 -13.19 -11.06 38.85
C ASN A 220 -12.22 -10.29 37.96
N LYS A 221 -12.10 -8.99 38.22
CA LYS A 221 -11.14 -8.11 37.53
C LYS A 221 -9.71 -8.47 37.91
N LYS A 222 -8.90 -8.85 36.93
CA LYS A 222 -7.50 -9.24 37.16
C LYS A 222 -6.63 -7.98 37.31
N PRO A 223 -5.81 -7.87 38.38
CA PRO A 223 -4.82 -6.80 38.50
C PRO A 223 -3.92 -6.80 37.27
N THR A 224 -3.78 -5.63 36.63
CA THR A 224 -3.05 -5.54 35.36
C THR A 224 -2.20 -4.28 35.31
N ASP A 225 -0.91 -4.44 35.00
CA ASP A 225 -0.05 -3.32 34.67
C ASP A 225 -0.33 -2.83 33.22
N PRO A 226 -0.63 -1.53 33.00
CA PRO A 226 -1.03 -1.02 31.68
C PRO A 226 0.05 -1.23 30.61
N MET A 227 1.33 -1.12 30.98
CA MET A 227 2.45 -1.27 30.07
C MET A 227 2.62 -2.74 29.63
N GLN A 228 2.54 -3.67 30.58
CA GLN A 228 2.57 -5.10 30.30
C GLN A 228 1.40 -5.54 29.43
N LEU A 229 0.17 -5.11 29.73
CA LEU A 229 -1.01 -5.47 28.92
C LEU A 229 -0.89 -4.93 27.49
N SER A 230 -0.51 -3.65 27.35
CA SER A 230 -0.31 -3.03 26.04
C SER A 230 0.75 -3.77 25.22
N THR A 231 1.86 -4.13 25.85
CA THR A 231 2.94 -4.90 25.21
C THR A 231 2.48 -6.30 24.82
N PHE A 232 1.75 -6.99 25.70
CA PHE A 232 1.21 -8.32 25.45
C PHE A 232 0.26 -8.31 24.25
N VAL A 233 -0.75 -7.44 24.25
CA VAL A 233 -1.75 -7.34 23.17
C VAL A 233 -1.08 -7.04 21.84
N LYS A 234 -0.15 -6.08 21.80
CA LYS A 234 0.62 -5.75 20.58
C LYS A 234 1.38 -6.96 20.06
N LYS A 235 2.17 -7.63 20.92
CA LYS A 235 2.96 -8.81 20.53
C LYS A 235 2.06 -9.97 20.09
N TRP A 236 0.94 -10.18 20.77
CA TRP A 236 0.01 -11.26 20.46
C TRP A 236 -0.68 -11.05 19.11
N LEU A 237 -1.21 -9.86 18.83
CA LEU A 237 -1.80 -9.55 17.52
C LEU A 237 -0.77 -9.63 16.38
N LYS A 238 0.48 -9.21 16.62
CA LYS A 238 1.58 -9.41 15.66
C LYS A 238 1.85 -10.88 15.39
N LYS A 239 1.88 -11.72 16.42
CA LYS A 239 2.00 -13.18 16.30
C LYS A 239 0.86 -13.79 15.48
N GLN A 240 -0.35 -13.23 15.56
CA GLN A 240 -1.51 -13.63 14.76
C GLN A 240 -1.49 -13.13 13.30
N GLY A 241 -0.42 -12.45 12.88
CA GLY A 241 -0.24 -12.01 11.48
C GLY A 241 -0.74 -10.59 11.20
N MET A 242 -1.07 -9.79 12.22
CA MET A 242 -1.38 -8.38 12.00
C MET A 242 -0.13 -7.60 11.60
N ALA A 243 -0.24 -6.81 10.53
CA ALA A 243 0.86 -6.03 9.96
C ALA A 243 1.29 -4.87 10.87
N SER A 244 0.36 -4.20 11.55
CA SER A 244 0.59 -3.09 12.49
C SER A 244 -0.46 -3.11 13.58
N VAL A 245 -0.10 -2.69 14.80
CA VAL A 245 -0.98 -2.63 15.97
C VAL A 245 -0.64 -1.37 16.74
N GLY A 246 -1.67 -0.60 17.11
CA GLY A 246 -1.53 0.66 17.81
C GLY A 246 -2.68 0.86 18.78
N ILE A 247 -2.45 1.66 19.80
CA ILE A 247 -3.41 1.98 20.86
C ILE A 247 -3.59 3.49 20.87
N THR A 248 -4.82 3.95 21.03
CA THR A 248 -5.13 5.38 21.15
C THR A 248 -6.17 5.63 22.22
N GLU A 249 -6.21 6.86 22.72
CA GLU A 249 -7.35 7.35 23.48
C GLU A 249 -8.54 7.57 22.54
N MET A 250 -9.71 7.20 23.00
CA MET A 250 -10.92 7.29 22.19
C MET A 250 -11.62 8.62 22.43
N HIS A 251 -11.79 9.37 21.35
CA HIS A 251 -12.56 10.62 21.33
C HIS A 251 -13.94 10.41 20.70
N SER A 252 -14.83 11.39 20.90
CA SER A 252 -16.21 11.32 20.39
C SER A 252 -16.27 11.10 18.87
N TYR A 253 -15.43 11.78 18.08
CA TYR A 253 -15.41 11.68 16.62
C TYR A 253 -14.97 10.30 16.09
N HIS A 254 -14.40 9.43 16.94
CA HIS A 254 -14.15 8.05 16.57
C HIS A 254 -15.44 7.25 16.44
N TYR A 255 -16.47 7.59 17.22
CA TYR A 255 -17.74 6.89 17.24
C TYR A 255 -18.73 7.51 16.26
N TYR A 256 -19.55 6.67 15.62
CA TYR A 256 -20.77 7.15 14.98
C TYR A 256 -21.71 7.74 16.03
N HIS A 257 -22.49 8.75 15.65
CA HIS A 257 -23.54 9.29 16.51
C HIS A 257 -24.74 8.34 16.57
N THR A 258 -25.16 7.83 15.41
CA THR A 258 -26.32 6.95 15.25
C THR A 258 -25.96 5.81 14.30
N LYS A 259 -26.41 4.60 14.65
CA LYS A 259 -26.27 3.42 13.79
C LYS A 259 -27.23 3.45 12.62
N GLY A 260 -26.74 2.99 11.48
CA GLY A 260 -27.43 3.01 10.20
C GLY A 260 -27.61 1.64 9.57
N ARG A 261 -27.10 0.58 10.18
CA ARG A 261 -27.06 -0.74 9.52
C ARG A 261 -27.72 -1.82 10.36
N ARG A 262 -28.26 -2.81 9.64
CA ARG A 262 -28.84 -4.04 10.19
C ARG A 262 -29.93 -3.77 11.23
N ASP A 263 -30.09 -4.69 12.18
CA ASP A 263 -31.15 -4.70 13.20
C ASP A 263 -31.03 -3.55 14.22
N THR A 264 -29.88 -2.87 14.23
CA THR A 264 -29.61 -1.71 15.09
C THR A 264 -29.83 -0.37 14.39
N TYR A 265 -30.58 -0.33 13.29
CA TYR A 265 -30.88 0.92 12.61
C TYR A 265 -31.51 1.94 13.56
N ASN A 266 -31.08 3.20 13.46
CA ASN A 266 -31.59 4.32 14.25
C ASN A 266 -31.27 4.26 15.76
N SER A 267 -30.48 3.28 16.22
CA SER A 267 -30.04 3.24 17.62
C SER A 267 -28.86 4.19 17.86
N LYS A 268 -28.85 4.92 18.97
CA LYS A 268 -27.70 5.75 19.37
C LYS A 268 -26.53 4.89 19.83
N VAL A 269 -25.31 5.31 19.52
CA VAL A 269 -24.09 4.71 20.08
C VAL A 269 -23.84 5.37 21.45
N THR A 270 -24.22 4.68 22.51
CA THR A 270 -24.15 5.21 23.89
C THR A 270 -22.88 4.78 24.60
N THR A 271 -22.45 3.53 24.42
CA THR A 271 -21.26 2.98 25.05
C THR A 271 -20.01 3.57 24.42
N LYS A 272 -19.21 4.27 25.23
CA LYS A 272 -17.93 4.85 24.80
C LYS A 272 -16.85 4.40 25.76
N TYR A 273 -15.93 3.60 25.25
CA TYR A 273 -14.77 3.16 26.01
C TYR A 273 -13.60 4.12 25.80
N PRO A 274 -12.71 4.26 26.79
CA PRO A 274 -11.60 5.22 26.76
C PRO A 274 -10.44 4.83 25.83
N TYR A 275 -10.24 3.53 25.55
CA TYR A 275 -9.14 3.07 24.71
C TYR A 275 -9.60 2.34 23.46
N GLY A 276 -8.87 2.54 22.36
CA GLY A 276 -9.06 1.86 21.09
C GLY A 276 -7.77 1.17 20.66
N ILE A 277 -7.85 -0.12 20.37
CA ILE A 277 -6.76 -0.94 19.85
C ILE A 277 -7.03 -1.14 18.36
N ALA A 278 -6.34 -0.38 17.52
CA ALA A 278 -6.43 -0.52 16.07
C ALA A 278 -5.33 -1.45 15.57
N PHE A 279 -5.64 -2.26 14.57
CA PHE A 279 -4.64 -3.07 13.89
C PHE A 279 -4.99 -3.30 12.44
N THR A 280 -3.95 -3.52 11.65
CA THR A 280 -4.04 -3.64 10.20
C THR A 280 -3.59 -5.01 9.74
N ILE A 281 -4.24 -5.59 8.73
CA ILE A 281 -3.75 -6.76 8.00
C ILE A 281 -3.43 -6.39 6.57
N GLU A 282 -2.31 -6.86 6.04
CA GLU A 282 -1.91 -6.63 4.65
C GLU A 282 -2.83 -7.34 3.67
N MET A 283 -3.23 -6.64 2.61
CA MET A 283 -3.79 -7.26 1.40
C MET A 283 -2.67 -7.66 0.44
N ASP A 284 -2.79 -8.81 -0.20
CA ASP A 284 -1.82 -9.32 -1.17
C ASP A 284 -1.68 -8.37 -2.37
N GLU A 285 -0.43 -8.11 -2.73
CA GLU A 285 -0.09 -7.20 -3.81
C GLU A 285 -0.62 -7.64 -5.17
N GLN A 286 -0.42 -8.91 -5.52
CA GLN A 286 -0.76 -9.41 -6.86
C GLN A 286 -2.28 -9.46 -7.03
N MET A 287 -3.00 -9.82 -5.97
CA MET A 287 -4.46 -9.79 -5.91
C MET A 287 -4.99 -8.37 -6.17
N MET A 288 -4.41 -7.36 -5.51
CA MET A 288 -4.84 -5.97 -5.62
C MET A 288 -4.38 -5.29 -6.92
N GLN A 289 -3.24 -5.66 -7.52
CA GLN A 289 -2.76 -5.08 -8.78
C GLN A 289 -3.70 -5.36 -9.98
N ALA A 290 -4.54 -6.39 -9.87
CA ALA A 290 -5.58 -6.72 -10.85
C ALA A 290 -6.91 -5.96 -10.62
N ALA A 291 -7.00 -5.12 -9.58
CA ALA A 291 -8.13 -4.24 -9.34
C ALA A 291 -8.51 -3.45 -10.61
N PRO A 292 -9.79 -3.43 -11.03
CA PRO A 292 -10.99 -3.83 -10.26
C PRO A 292 -11.54 -5.25 -10.49
N LYS A 293 -10.73 -6.21 -10.94
CA LYS A 293 -11.18 -7.59 -11.19
C LYS A 293 -11.55 -8.33 -9.90
N GLY A 294 -12.19 -9.50 -10.05
CA GLY A 294 -12.68 -10.33 -8.94
C GLY A 294 -11.65 -10.72 -7.86
N SER A 295 -10.35 -10.79 -8.20
CA SER A 295 -9.30 -11.00 -7.20
C SER A 295 -9.27 -9.93 -6.11
N ALA A 296 -9.63 -8.68 -6.42
CA ALA A 296 -9.62 -7.58 -5.45
C ALA A 296 -10.69 -7.76 -4.36
N ILE A 297 -11.91 -8.15 -4.73
CA ILE A 297 -13.00 -8.39 -3.77
C ILE A 297 -12.82 -9.70 -3.00
N MET A 298 -12.25 -10.72 -3.64
CA MET A 298 -11.84 -11.95 -2.97
C MET A 298 -10.85 -11.65 -1.85
N GLU A 299 -9.80 -10.89 -2.17
CA GLU A 299 -8.76 -10.48 -1.22
C GLU A 299 -9.33 -9.62 -0.10
N SER A 300 -10.17 -8.64 -0.42
CA SER A 300 -10.73 -7.76 0.61
C SER A 300 -11.64 -8.49 1.60
N ALA A 301 -12.52 -9.36 1.10
CA ALA A 301 -13.41 -10.17 1.92
C ALA A 301 -12.61 -11.10 2.85
N GLU A 302 -11.57 -11.75 2.32
CA GLU A 302 -10.69 -12.62 3.10
C GLU A 302 -9.98 -11.85 4.22
N LYS A 303 -9.50 -10.62 3.95
CA LYS A 303 -8.83 -9.78 4.95
C LYS A 303 -9.77 -9.20 5.99
N TYR A 304 -11.05 -8.99 5.66
CA TYR A 304 -12.05 -8.73 6.68
C TYR A 304 -12.17 -9.92 7.64
N LEU A 305 -12.35 -11.14 7.14
CA LEU A 305 -12.41 -12.33 7.98
C LEU A 305 -11.14 -12.53 8.83
N LYS A 306 -9.96 -12.47 8.20
CA LYS A 306 -8.66 -12.69 8.88
C LYS A 306 -8.31 -11.62 9.92
N SER A 307 -8.87 -10.42 9.84
CA SER A 307 -8.74 -9.40 10.90
C SER A 307 -9.89 -9.45 11.91
N GLY A 308 -11.07 -9.92 11.52
CA GLY A 308 -12.23 -10.06 12.40
C GLY A 308 -12.07 -11.13 13.47
N VAL A 309 -11.48 -12.28 13.12
CA VAL A 309 -11.17 -13.37 14.07
C VAL A 309 -10.31 -12.90 15.26
N PRO A 310 -9.11 -12.32 15.04
CA PRO A 310 -8.31 -11.80 16.15
C PRO A 310 -8.99 -10.66 16.91
N ALA A 311 -9.84 -9.84 16.26
CA ALA A 311 -10.58 -8.77 16.94
C ALA A 311 -11.54 -9.34 17.99
N VAL A 312 -12.34 -10.33 17.59
CA VAL A 312 -13.29 -10.99 18.49
C VAL A 312 -12.57 -11.76 19.59
N GLN A 313 -11.49 -12.48 19.24
CA GLN A 313 -10.68 -13.18 20.23
C GLN A 313 -10.06 -12.22 21.27
N LEU A 314 -9.56 -11.07 20.82
CA LEU A 314 -9.01 -10.05 21.71
C LEU A 314 -10.09 -9.47 22.62
N ALA A 315 -11.29 -9.18 22.09
CA ALA A 315 -12.40 -8.70 22.91
C ALA A 315 -12.79 -9.73 23.98
N TYR A 316 -12.83 -11.03 23.64
CA TYR A 316 -13.02 -12.09 24.64
C TYR A 316 -11.91 -12.12 25.68
N PHE A 317 -10.64 -12.11 25.25
CA PHE A 317 -9.50 -12.10 26.17
C PHE A 317 -9.59 -10.95 27.18
N ILE A 318 -9.93 -9.75 26.74
CA ILE A 318 -10.06 -8.58 27.62
C ILE A 318 -11.24 -8.75 28.59
N ARG A 319 -12.37 -9.31 28.13
CA ARG A 319 -13.50 -9.66 29.00
C ARG A 319 -13.14 -10.72 30.04
N GLU A 320 -12.35 -11.72 29.67
CA GLU A 320 -11.79 -12.72 30.60
C GLU A 320 -10.78 -12.12 31.60
N MET A 321 -10.25 -10.94 31.32
CA MET A 321 -9.45 -10.16 32.26
C MET A 321 -10.32 -9.30 33.21
N GLY A 322 -11.65 -9.31 33.01
CA GLY A 322 -12.64 -8.56 33.79
C GLY A 322 -12.79 -7.10 33.37
N TYR A 323 -12.50 -6.79 32.10
CA TYR A 323 -12.66 -5.45 31.51
C TYR A 323 -13.66 -5.50 30.37
N ASN A 324 -14.42 -4.43 30.19
CA ASN A 324 -15.34 -4.33 29.07
C ASN A 324 -14.56 -4.21 27.76
N ALA A 325 -14.98 -4.95 26.74
CA ALA A 325 -14.41 -4.84 25.41
C ALA A 325 -15.39 -5.20 24.30
N GLN A 326 -15.28 -4.48 23.19
CA GLN A 326 -16.08 -4.66 22.00
C GLN A 326 -15.21 -4.67 20.75
N ALA A 327 -15.41 -5.67 19.89
CA ALA A 327 -14.79 -5.74 18.57
C ALA A 327 -15.61 -4.96 17.53
N HIS A 328 -14.92 -4.33 16.59
CA HIS A 328 -15.49 -3.65 15.44
C HIS A 328 -14.93 -4.28 14.16
N ILE A 329 -15.80 -5.02 13.49
CA ILE A 329 -15.48 -5.89 12.36
C ILE A 329 -16.45 -5.64 11.21
N ASP A 330 -16.21 -6.25 10.05
CA ASP A 330 -17.06 -6.02 8.88
C ASP A 330 -18.55 -6.23 9.17
N GLY A 331 -19.35 -5.29 8.70
CA GLY A 331 -20.79 -5.22 8.96
C GLY A 331 -21.22 -4.87 10.39
N ASN A 332 -20.31 -4.74 11.35
CA ASN A 332 -20.62 -4.42 12.76
C ASN A 332 -19.67 -3.35 13.32
N TYR A 333 -19.90 -2.09 12.95
CA TYR A 333 -19.08 -0.96 13.37
C TYR A 333 -19.87 0.00 14.28
N GLU A 334 -19.21 0.48 15.33
CA GLU A 334 -19.65 1.68 16.08
C GLU A 334 -18.65 2.82 15.97
N VAL A 335 -17.50 2.53 15.35
CA VAL A 335 -16.40 3.46 15.17
C VAL A 335 -16.01 3.59 13.70
N VAL A 336 -15.44 4.74 13.36
CA VAL A 336 -14.79 4.98 12.08
C VAL A 336 -13.36 4.46 12.18
N CYS A 337 -13.15 3.17 11.90
CA CYS A 337 -11.86 2.48 12.07
C CYS A 337 -10.63 3.22 11.50
N PRO A 338 -10.69 3.87 10.31
CA PRO A 338 -9.56 4.65 9.80
C PRO A 338 -9.12 5.81 10.71
N LEU A 339 -10.05 6.45 11.42
CA LEU A 339 -9.72 7.53 12.36
C LEU A 339 -9.02 6.99 13.61
N VAL A 340 -9.53 5.89 14.18
CA VAL A 340 -8.89 5.21 15.32
C VAL A 340 -7.47 4.75 14.94
N ALA A 341 -7.30 4.18 13.74
CA ALA A 341 -5.99 3.74 13.27
C ALA A 341 -5.01 4.90 13.01
N LYS A 342 -5.49 6.05 12.51
CA LYS A 342 -4.69 7.27 12.36
C LYS A 342 -4.18 7.72 13.73
N ASP A 343 -5.08 7.85 14.70
CA ASP A 343 -4.77 8.42 16.02
C ASP A 343 -4.03 7.40 16.91
N ALA A 344 -4.05 6.11 16.55
CA ALA A 344 -3.17 5.06 17.07
C ALA A 344 -1.79 5.02 16.40
N GLY A 345 -1.46 6.00 15.55
CA GLY A 345 -0.15 6.13 14.92
C GLY A 345 0.11 5.11 13.80
N LEU A 346 -0.91 4.47 13.22
CA LEU A 346 -0.69 3.45 12.17
C LEU A 346 -0.48 4.05 10.77
N GLY A 347 -0.82 5.31 10.57
CA GLY A 347 -0.72 5.99 9.30
C GLY A 347 -1.46 7.32 9.29
N GLU A 348 -1.74 7.83 8.09
CA GLU A 348 -2.50 9.07 7.87
C GLU A 348 -3.58 8.85 6.78
N ILE A 349 -4.65 9.65 6.78
CA ILE A 349 -5.68 9.58 5.74
C ILE A 349 -5.19 10.26 4.45
N GLY A 350 -4.94 9.47 3.41
CA GLY A 350 -4.45 9.95 2.12
C GLY A 350 -5.52 10.62 1.26
N ARG A 351 -5.12 11.14 0.09
CA ARG A 351 -6.01 11.77 -0.91
C ARG A 351 -7.24 10.93 -1.28
N MET A 352 -7.10 9.61 -1.28
CA MET A 352 -8.19 8.68 -1.65
C MET A 352 -9.17 8.40 -0.50
N GLY A 353 -9.02 9.04 0.66
CA GLY A 353 -9.89 8.85 1.82
C GLY A 353 -9.64 7.56 2.60
N LEU A 354 -8.54 6.85 2.33
CA LEU A 354 -8.15 5.62 3.03
C LEU A 354 -6.96 5.87 3.95
N LEU A 355 -6.81 5.05 4.99
CA LEU A 355 -5.61 5.00 5.82
C LEU A 355 -4.42 4.60 4.96
N MET A 356 -3.35 5.37 5.04
CA MET A 356 -2.09 5.16 4.36
C MET A 356 -1.03 4.81 5.40
N THR A 357 -0.66 3.53 5.47
CA THR A 357 0.39 3.08 6.39
C THR A 357 1.80 3.35 5.81
N PRO A 358 2.83 3.56 6.64
CA PRO A 358 4.18 3.86 6.17
C PRO A 358 4.77 2.81 5.20
N LYS A 359 4.52 1.52 5.45
CA LYS A 359 5.15 0.40 4.71
C LYS A 359 4.27 -0.19 3.62
N LEU A 360 2.95 -0.22 3.82
CA LEU A 360 2.00 -0.90 2.93
C LEU A 360 1.05 0.09 2.24
N GLY A 361 1.15 1.39 2.55
CA GLY A 361 0.24 2.40 2.03
C GLY A 361 -1.22 2.06 2.36
N PRO A 362 -2.13 2.20 1.38
CA PRO A 362 -3.55 1.87 1.54
C PRO A 362 -3.83 0.37 1.45
N ARG A 363 -2.83 -0.49 1.23
CA ARG A 363 -2.98 -1.94 1.00
C ARG A 363 -3.18 -2.72 2.31
N VAL A 364 -4.09 -2.25 3.15
CA VAL A 364 -4.44 -2.88 4.43
C VAL A 364 -5.95 -2.85 4.70
N ARG A 365 -6.44 -3.82 5.46
CA ARG A 365 -7.74 -3.75 6.15
C ARG A 365 -7.54 -3.49 7.63
N ILE A 366 -8.54 -2.90 8.28
CA ILE A 366 -8.47 -2.42 9.65
C ILE A 366 -9.55 -3.10 10.48
N ALA A 367 -9.18 -3.58 11.66
CA ALA A 367 -10.11 -3.91 12.72
C ALA A 367 -9.74 -3.11 13.98
N VAL A 368 -10.74 -2.90 14.84
CA VAL A 368 -10.59 -2.14 16.09
C VAL A 368 -11.24 -2.92 17.23
N VAL A 369 -10.62 -2.88 18.41
CA VAL A 369 -11.26 -3.28 19.66
C VAL A 369 -11.25 -2.09 20.61
N THR A 370 -12.42 -1.70 21.12
CA THR A 370 -12.54 -0.64 22.14
C THR A 370 -12.71 -1.26 23.52
N THR A 371 -12.11 -0.66 24.55
CA THR A 371 -12.08 -1.24 25.90
C THR A 371 -11.85 -0.20 27.01
N ASP A 372 -12.29 -0.53 28.22
CA ASP A 372 -11.95 0.17 29.46
C ASP A 372 -10.74 -0.42 30.21
N ALA A 373 -10.09 -1.44 29.63
CA ALA A 373 -8.83 -1.96 30.15
C ALA A 373 -7.75 -0.87 30.12
N PRO A 374 -6.96 -0.70 31.19
CA PRO A 374 -5.95 0.33 31.24
C PRO A 374 -4.82 -0.02 30.28
N LEU A 375 -4.57 0.87 29.33
CA LEU A 375 -3.58 0.69 28.27
C LEU A 375 -2.72 1.95 28.14
N VAL A 376 -1.59 1.82 27.45
CA VAL A 376 -0.66 2.92 27.15
C VAL A 376 -0.85 3.31 25.69
N PRO A 377 -1.45 4.49 25.40
CA PRO A 377 -1.59 5.00 24.04
C PRO A 377 -0.25 5.18 23.33
N ASP A 378 -0.25 4.92 22.02
CA ASP A 378 0.86 5.27 21.14
C ASP A 378 0.82 6.75 20.79
N LYS A 379 1.99 7.29 20.43
CA LYS A 379 2.10 8.67 19.94
C LYS A 379 1.76 8.73 18.46
N GLU A 380 1.18 9.87 18.05
CA GLU A 380 1.01 10.17 16.64
C GLU A 380 2.34 10.10 15.88
N THR A 381 2.29 9.64 14.62
CA THR A 381 3.50 9.51 13.80
C THR A 381 3.85 10.82 13.08
N ASP A 382 5.15 11.10 12.99
CA ASP A 382 5.71 12.24 12.25
C ASP A 382 5.52 12.13 10.71
N ILE A 383 5.04 10.98 10.22
CA ILE A 383 4.91 10.71 8.78
C ILE A 383 3.78 11.50 8.14
N ALA A 384 2.76 11.90 8.89
CA ALA A 384 1.55 12.55 8.40
C ALA A 384 1.87 13.74 7.47
N HIS A 385 2.82 14.60 7.88
CA HIS A 385 3.28 15.73 7.09
C HIS A 385 3.83 15.29 5.72
N SER A 386 4.78 14.37 5.73
CA SER A 386 5.45 13.90 4.50
C SER A 386 4.49 13.21 3.54
N MET A 387 3.53 12.46 4.08
CA MET A 387 2.56 11.68 3.31
C MET A 387 1.46 12.58 2.71
N ASN A 388 0.97 13.56 3.47
CA ASN A 388 0.03 14.56 2.98
C ASN A 388 0.67 15.43 1.89
N GLU A 389 1.93 15.85 2.06
CA GLU A 389 2.65 16.58 1.02
C GLU A 389 2.87 15.73 -0.24
N PHE A 390 3.25 14.46 -0.09
CA PHE A 390 3.38 13.55 -1.22
C PHE A 390 2.03 13.39 -1.95
N CYS A 391 0.93 13.17 -1.22
CA CYS A 391 -0.42 13.09 -1.78
C CYS A 391 -0.83 14.37 -2.52
N HIS A 392 -0.39 15.55 -2.04
CA HIS A 392 -0.67 16.83 -2.66
C HIS A 392 -0.16 16.88 -4.11
N TYR A 393 1.08 16.44 -4.35
CA TYR A 393 1.69 16.44 -5.69
C TYR A 393 1.37 15.19 -6.52
N CYS A 394 1.29 14.00 -5.91
CA CYS A 394 1.18 12.72 -6.61
C CYS A 394 -0.06 12.61 -7.52
N LYS A 395 -1.26 12.81 -6.94
CA LYS A 395 -2.57 12.74 -7.63
C LYS A 395 -2.86 11.45 -8.44
N LYS A 396 -1.98 10.43 -8.41
CA LYS A 396 -2.09 9.22 -9.24
C LYS A 396 -3.39 8.45 -9.03
N CYS A 397 -3.85 8.33 -7.78
CA CYS A 397 -5.14 7.70 -7.47
C CYS A 397 -6.33 8.43 -8.11
N ALA A 398 -6.30 9.77 -8.17
CA ALA A 398 -7.34 10.57 -8.84
C ALA A 398 -7.30 10.38 -10.35
N ASN A 399 -6.09 10.36 -10.95
CA ASN A 399 -5.89 10.20 -12.39
C ASN A 399 -6.43 8.87 -12.95
N VAL A 400 -6.52 7.82 -12.12
CA VAL A 400 -6.95 6.47 -12.53
C VAL A 400 -8.32 6.06 -12.00
N CYS A 401 -8.96 6.90 -11.18
CA CYS A 401 -10.24 6.58 -10.56
C CYS A 401 -11.33 6.48 -11.66
N PRO A 402 -11.91 5.29 -11.91
CA PRO A 402 -12.85 5.11 -13.02
C PRO A 402 -14.11 5.99 -12.87
N SER A 403 -14.59 6.16 -11.64
CA SER A 403 -15.76 6.97 -11.28
C SER A 403 -15.47 8.44 -11.04
N LYS A 404 -14.20 8.89 -11.16
CA LYS A 404 -13.75 10.26 -10.85
C LYS A 404 -14.11 10.74 -9.43
N SER A 405 -14.27 9.80 -8.49
CA SER A 405 -14.67 10.07 -7.11
C SER A 405 -13.61 10.76 -6.25
N ILE A 406 -12.35 10.74 -6.68
CA ILE A 406 -11.22 11.28 -5.91
C ILE A 406 -10.87 12.68 -6.43
N PRO A 407 -10.82 13.71 -5.56
CA PRO A 407 -10.55 15.08 -5.99
C PRO A 407 -9.11 15.27 -6.49
N HIS A 408 -8.95 16.07 -7.55
CA HIS A 408 -7.64 16.48 -8.09
C HIS A 408 -7.06 17.70 -7.36
N ASP A 409 -7.92 18.52 -6.75
CA ASP A 409 -7.56 19.75 -6.06
C ASP A 409 -6.81 19.51 -4.74
N GLY A 410 -6.37 20.59 -4.10
CA GLY A 410 -5.88 20.55 -2.72
C GLY A 410 -6.96 20.11 -1.71
N ARG A 411 -6.55 19.92 -0.45
CA ARG A 411 -7.49 19.72 0.66
C ARG A 411 -8.39 20.94 0.77
N LYS A 412 -9.67 20.73 1.09
CA LYS A 412 -10.66 21.79 1.34
C LYS A 412 -11.22 21.62 2.75
N ILE A 413 -11.66 22.72 3.37
CA ILE A 413 -12.36 22.64 4.66
C ILE A 413 -13.75 22.09 4.38
N GLN A 414 -14.00 20.87 4.85
CA GLN A 414 -15.27 20.17 4.70
C GLN A 414 -15.58 19.48 6.02
N ASP A 415 -16.79 19.66 6.52
CA ASP A 415 -17.21 19.14 7.83
C ASP A 415 -16.29 19.62 8.96
N LYS A 416 -15.86 20.90 8.88
CA LYS A 416 -14.91 21.57 9.80
C LYS A 416 -13.48 20.98 9.80
N VAL A 417 -13.13 20.14 8.83
CA VAL A 417 -11.80 19.51 8.73
C VAL A 417 -11.17 19.80 7.38
N LEU A 418 -9.88 20.16 7.36
CA LEU A 418 -9.13 20.32 6.11
C LEU A 418 -8.72 18.94 5.56
N ARG A 419 -9.47 18.42 4.58
CA ARG A 419 -9.23 17.07 4.03
C ARG A 419 -9.51 16.95 2.53
N TRP A 420 -9.14 15.81 1.96
CA TRP A 420 -9.68 15.36 0.67
C TRP A 420 -10.93 14.51 0.95
N LYS A 421 -12.13 15.07 0.75
CA LYS A 421 -13.38 14.30 0.79
C LYS A 421 -13.64 13.70 -0.59
N ILE A 422 -13.80 12.39 -0.66
CA ILE A 422 -14.18 11.70 -1.90
C ILE A 422 -15.70 11.80 -2.11
N ASP A 423 -16.13 11.73 -3.36
CA ASP A 423 -17.53 11.44 -3.69
C ASP A 423 -17.76 9.94 -3.51
N SER A 424 -18.27 9.58 -2.35
CA SER A 424 -18.39 8.20 -1.92
C SER A 424 -19.56 7.47 -2.62
N GLU A 425 -20.56 8.22 -3.07
CA GLU A 425 -21.75 7.77 -3.81
C GLU A 425 -21.40 7.33 -5.24
N SER A 426 -20.63 8.16 -5.96
CA SER A 426 -20.11 7.81 -7.30
C SER A 426 -19.14 6.62 -7.24
N CYS A 427 -18.34 6.50 -6.17
CA CYS A 427 -17.45 5.37 -5.97
C CYS A 427 -18.26 4.08 -5.81
N PHE A 428 -19.27 4.12 -4.95
CA PHE A 428 -20.15 2.98 -4.70
C PHE A 428 -21.02 2.62 -5.92
N THR A 429 -21.46 3.61 -6.70
CA THR A 429 -22.13 3.37 -7.99
C THR A 429 -21.27 2.53 -8.93
N TYR A 430 -19.97 2.81 -8.98
CA TYR A 430 -19.04 2.01 -9.76
C TYR A 430 -18.90 0.59 -9.21
N TRP A 431 -18.90 0.40 -7.89
CA TRP A 431 -18.91 -0.95 -7.28
C TRP A 431 -20.11 -1.75 -7.74
N GLN A 432 -21.32 -1.17 -7.68
CA GLN A 432 -22.54 -1.85 -8.12
C GLN A 432 -22.53 -2.12 -9.64
N THR A 433 -21.82 -1.32 -10.43
CA THR A 433 -21.65 -1.54 -11.88
C THR A 433 -20.70 -2.70 -12.17
N VAL A 434 -19.57 -2.76 -11.46
CA VAL A 434 -18.49 -3.70 -11.77
C VAL A 434 -18.51 -4.99 -10.98
N GLY A 435 -19.34 -5.07 -9.94
CA GLY A 435 -19.54 -6.25 -9.10
C GLY A 435 -18.47 -6.50 -8.04
N THR A 436 -17.49 -5.60 -7.91
CA THR A 436 -16.38 -5.68 -6.96
C THR A 436 -16.28 -4.41 -6.12
N ASP A 437 -15.42 -4.40 -5.10
CA ASP A 437 -15.09 -3.21 -4.31
C ASP A 437 -14.02 -2.30 -4.97
N CYS A 438 -13.81 -2.48 -6.28
CA CYS A 438 -12.84 -1.79 -7.12
C CYS A 438 -11.39 -1.90 -6.63
N GLY A 439 -10.93 -1.05 -5.71
CA GLY A 439 -9.53 -1.03 -5.24
C GLY A 439 -8.51 -0.39 -6.19
N ARG A 440 -8.95 0.22 -7.29
CA ARG A 440 -8.04 0.76 -8.33
C ARG A 440 -7.11 1.86 -7.81
N CYS A 441 -7.58 2.71 -6.91
CA CYS A 441 -6.79 3.77 -6.28
C CYS A 441 -5.65 3.23 -5.41
N MET A 442 -5.89 2.07 -4.76
CA MET A 442 -4.93 1.38 -3.91
C MET A 442 -3.86 0.70 -4.75
N ALA A 443 -4.27 0.02 -5.83
CA ALA A 443 -3.39 -0.72 -6.73
C ALA A 443 -2.27 0.12 -7.40
N VAL A 444 -2.50 1.42 -7.60
CA VAL A 444 -1.53 2.33 -8.25
C VAL A 444 -0.76 3.21 -7.28
N CYS A 445 -1.07 3.11 -5.99
CA CYS A 445 -0.51 4.04 -5.03
C CYS A 445 1.00 3.79 -4.89
N PRO A 446 1.88 4.81 -4.95
CA PRO A 446 3.33 4.60 -4.78
C PRO A 446 3.70 4.00 -3.42
N TYR A 447 2.88 4.25 -2.40
CA TYR A 447 3.07 3.61 -1.08
C TYR A 447 2.62 2.15 -1.04
N ALA A 448 1.80 1.71 -2.00
CA ALA A 448 1.28 0.33 -2.09
C ALA A 448 2.19 -0.60 -2.91
N HIS A 449 3.37 -0.17 -3.36
CA HIS A 449 4.36 -1.07 -3.95
C HIS A 449 4.86 -2.09 -2.91
N ALA A 450 5.56 -3.13 -3.36
CA ALA A 450 6.10 -4.17 -2.50
C ALA A 450 6.87 -3.63 -1.29
N ASN A 451 6.80 -4.36 -0.17
CA ASN A 451 7.57 -4.03 1.03
C ASN A 451 8.96 -4.68 0.96
N ASN A 452 9.83 -4.13 0.11
CA ASN A 452 11.22 -4.55 -0.04
C ASN A 452 12.20 -3.39 0.14
N TRP A 453 13.50 -3.68 0.06
CA TRP A 453 14.56 -2.71 0.29
C TRP A 453 14.46 -1.47 -0.62
N LEU A 454 14.11 -1.66 -1.90
CA LEU A 454 14.03 -0.58 -2.89
C LEU A 454 12.92 0.41 -2.52
N HIS A 455 11.70 -0.07 -2.35
CA HIS A 455 10.57 0.79 -2.02
C HIS A 455 10.68 1.37 -0.61
N ASN A 456 11.31 0.65 0.31
CA ASN A 456 11.59 1.17 1.65
C ASN A 456 12.62 2.29 1.62
N PHE A 457 13.62 2.22 0.74
CA PHE A 457 14.54 3.34 0.49
C PHE A 457 13.80 4.55 -0.10
N ILE A 458 12.89 4.34 -1.07
CA ILE A 458 12.07 5.44 -1.62
C ILE A 458 11.16 6.06 -0.55
N ARG A 459 10.47 5.25 0.26
CA ARG A 459 9.63 5.72 1.38
C ARG A 459 10.45 6.47 2.42
N PHE A 460 11.67 6.02 2.71
CA PHE A 460 12.61 6.72 3.58
C PHE A 460 12.95 8.10 3.00
N GLY A 461 13.28 8.21 1.71
CA GLY A 461 13.53 9.49 1.05
C GLY A 461 12.32 10.42 1.09
N ILE A 462 11.12 9.90 0.81
CA ILE A 462 9.84 10.64 0.88
C ILE A 462 9.60 11.18 2.31
N LYS A 463 9.90 10.37 3.33
CA LYS A 463 9.73 10.81 4.73
C LYS A 463 10.66 11.98 5.06
N HIS A 464 11.93 11.89 4.71
CA HIS A 464 12.97 12.78 5.25
C HIS A 464 13.26 14.01 4.38
N SER A 465 12.94 14.00 3.08
CA SER A 465 13.30 15.09 2.18
C SER A 465 12.14 15.66 1.38
N TYR A 466 11.99 16.98 1.44
CA TYR A 466 11.04 17.74 0.62
C TYR A 466 11.33 17.64 -0.88
N LEU A 467 12.59 17.73 -1.30
CA LEU A 467 12.96 17.66 -2.71
C LEU A 467 12.77 16.25 -3.25
N PHE A 468 13.16 15.24 -2.46
CA PHE A 468 12.96 13.83 -2.80
C PHE A 468 11.49 13.51 -2.97
N ARG A 469 10.60 14.02 -2.10
CA ARG A 469 9.15 13.82 -2.23
C ARG A 469 8.63 14.19 -3.62
N ARG A 470 9.08 15.31 -4.17
CA ARG A 470 8.67 15.79 -5.50
C ARG A 470 9.27 14.94 -6.61
N LEU A 471 10.56 14.60 -6.49
CA LEU A 471 11.22 13.72 -7.46
C LEU A 471 10.59 12.33 -7.48
N ALA A 472 10.26 11.77 -6.33
CA ALA A 472 9.65 10.44 -6.21
C ALA A 472 8.32 10.33 -6.96
N VAL A 473 7.52 11.40 -7.01
CA VAL A 473 6.30 11.43 -7.85
C VAL A 473 6.64 11.27 -9.33
N VAL A 474 7.65 12.01 -9.81
CA VAL A 474 8.08 11.95 -11.21
C VAL A 474 8.69 10.58 -11.53
N LEU A 475 9.55 10.07 -10.66
CA LEU A 475 10.17 8.76 -10.82
C LEU A 475 9.14 7.63 -10.84
N ASP A 476 8.12 7.70 -9.99
CA ASP A 476 7.04 6.72 -10.00
C ASP A 476 6.26 6.73 -11.33
N ASP A 477 6.00 7.90 -11.90
CA ASP A 477 5.42 8.04 -13.26
C ASP A 477 6.35 7.51 -14.36
N VAL A 478 7.66 7.71 -14.23
CA VAL A 478 8.66 7.21 -15.18
C VAL A 478 8.70 5.68 -15.14
N PHE A 479 8.85 5.08 -13.95
CA PHE A 479 9.05 3.65 -13.74
C PHE A 479 7.76 2.83 -13.95
N TYR A 480 6.63 3.31 -13.42
CA TYR A 480 5.37 2.55 -13.43
C TYR A 480 4.33 3.11 -14.42
N GLY A 481 4.54 4.32 -14.96
CA GLY A 481 3.58 5.02 -15.79
C GLY A 481 2.65 5.91 -14.98
N LYS A 482 2.18 7.00 -15.60
CA LYS A 482 1.21 7.94 -15.00
C LYS A 482 -0.18 7.33 -14.78
N LYS A 483 -0.56 6.40 -15.66
CA LYS A 483 -1.79 5.59 -15.57
C LYS A 483 -1.42 4.12 -15.82
N PRO A 484 -0.82 3.42 -14.85
CA PRO A 484 -0.39 2.03 -15.04
C PRO A 484 -1.57 1.15 -15.48
N PRO A 485 -1.43 0.20 -16.42
CA PRO A 485 -2.55 -0.65 -16.83
C PRO A 485 -3.03 -1.56 -15.68
N ILE A 486 -4.25 -2.09 -15.80
CA ILE A 486 -4.76 -3.13 -14.89
C ILE A 486 -4.00 -4.43 -15.17
N LYS A 487 -3.42 -5.06 -14.13
CA LYS A 487 -2.68 -6.32 -14.31
C LYS A 487 -3.61 -7.52 -14.51
N LYS A 488 -3.05 -8.65 -14.95
CA LYS A 488 -3.76 -9.94 -14.98
C LYS A 488 -3.97 -10.44 -13.55
N MET A 489 -5.01 -11.24 -13.32
CA MET A 489 -5.18 -11.88 -12.02
C MET A 489 -4.06 -12.92 -11.81
N PRO A 490 -3.77 -13.31 -10.56
CA PRO A 490 -2.83 -14.38 -10.28
C PRO A 490 -3.14 -15.66 -11.08
N LYS A 491 -2.10 -16.33 -11.57
CA LYS A 491 -2.23 -17.51 -12.45
C LYS A 491 -3.04 -18.64 -11.81
N TRP A 492 -3.01 -18.77 -10.49
CA TRP A 492 -3.75 -19.80 -9.75
C TRP A 492 -5.26 -19.53 -9.70
N ILE A 493 -5.70 -18.30 -9.97
CA ILE A 493 -7.12 -17.94 -10.15
C ILE A 493 -7.52 -18.17 -11.60
N GLU A 494 -6.66 -17.78 -12.55
CA GLU A 494 -6.91 -17.90 -14.00
C GLU A 494 -6.64 -19.31 -14.55
N THR A 495 -6.64 -20.38 -13.74
CA THR A 495 -6.44 -21.75 -14.23
C THR A 495 -7.57 -22.10 -15.21
N ARG A 496 -7.28 -21.93 -16.50
CA ARG A 496 -8.07 -22.50 -17.59
C ARG A 496 -7.87 -24.02 -17.52
N ASN A 497 -8.97 -24.76 -17.56
CA ASN A 497 -8.94 -26.16 -18.01
C ASN A 497 -8.37 -26.23 -19.43
#